data_AF-A0A701XUV9-F1
#
_entry.id   AF-A0A701XUV9-F1
#
_cell.length_a   1.000
_cell.length_b   1.000
_cell.length_c   1.000
_cell.angle_alpha   90.00
_cell.angle_beta   90.00
_cell.angle_gamma   90.00
#
_symmetry.space_group_name_H-M   'P 1'
#
loop_
_entity.id
_entity.type
_entity.pdbx_description
1 polymer ?
#
loop_
_entity_poly.entity_id
_entity_poly.type
_entity_poly.pdbx_seq_one_letter_code
_entity_poly.pdbx_strand_id
1 'polypeptide(L)'
;MTLHIEKLIENLGNEYNSIFEAGIIPYKTIPKGFPGDPILSLNMAREGVCLSFSRDRYILLSIDLNIQNNKIKSWKFPNELPFGLKCNMNLKSVHDELGIPLKTLPSKFVMNSFVGRADLYSINGFHLPISLQIRYDDVETIKSLSIFPTSELRW
;
A
#
# COMPACT_ATOMS: atom_id res chain seq x y z
N MET A 1 10.01 -15.24 -0.65
CA MET A 1 10.92 -14.27 -1.27
C MET A 1 10.55 -12.91 -0.73
N THR A 2 11.53 -12.08 -0.39
CA THR A 2 11.31 -10.80 0.27
C THR A 2 11.40 -9.69 -0.77
N LEU A 3 10.38 -8.83 -0.83
CA LEU A 3 10.39 -7.63 -1.66
C LEU A 3 10.92 -6.45 -0.86
N HIS A 4 11.79 -5.64 -1.47
CA HIS A 4 12.23 -4.38 -0.89
C HIS A 4 11.19 -3.30 -1.19
N ILE A 5 10.29 -3.07 -0.23
CA ILE A 5 9.18 -2.13 -0.41
C ILE A 5 9.69 -0.70 -0.66
N GLU A 6 10.77 -0.28 -0.02
CA GLU A 6 11.37 1.05 -0.26
C GLU A 6 11.76 1.27 -1.72
N LYS A 7 12.39 0.26 -2.37
CA LYS A 7 12.72 0.33 -3.79
C LYS A 7 11.48 0.42 -4.69
N LEU A 8 10.37 -0.21 -4.29
CA LEU A 8 9.10 -0.06 -5.02
C LEU A 8 8.57 1.37 -4.92
N ILE A 9 8.67 1.97 -3.73
CA ILE A 9 8.23 3.35 -3.47
C ILE A 9 9.05 4.34 -4.32
N GLU A 10 10.36 4.16 -4.40
CA GLU A 10 11.26 4.94 -5.28
C GLU A 10 10.91 4.81 -6.77
N ASN A 11 10.18 3.76 -7.15
CA ASN A 11 9.75 3.52 -8.52
C ASN A 11 8.28 3.89 -8.78
N LEU A 12 7.61 4.54 -7.83
CA LEU A 12 6.31 5.16 -8.08
C LEU A 12 6.43 6.17 -9.24
N GLY A 13 5.50 6.08 -10.19
CA GLY A 13 5.54 6.86 -11.44
C GLY A 13 6.35 6.23 -12.58
N ASN A 14 7.06 5.12 -12.36
CA ASN A 14 7.78 4.40 -13.42
C ASN A 14 6.90 3.34 -14.10
N GLU A 15 7.26 2.98 -15.33
CA GLU A 15 6.58 1.95 -16.11
C GLU A 15 6.91 0.53 -15.60
N TYR A 16 5.95 -0.39 -15.69
CA TYR A 16 6.10 -1.79 -15.29
C TYR A 16 7.35 -2.45 -15.88
N ASN A 17 7.65 -2.23 -17.16
CA ASN A 17 8.80 -2.84 -17.82
C ASN A 17 10.12 -2.40 -17.17
N SER A 18 10.29 -1.11 -16.88
CA SER A 18 11.48 -0.59 -16.21
C SER A 18 11.67 -1.20 -14.82
N ILE A 19 10.58 -1.37 -14.06
CA ILE A 19 10.60 -1.95 -12.71
C ILE A 19 10.95 -3.45 -12.78
N PHE A 20 10.43 -4.15 -13.79
CA PHE A 20 10.71 -5.57 -14.03
C PHE A 20 12.15 -5.79 -14.50
N GLU A 21 12.64 -5.00 -15.46
CA GLU A 21 14.02 -5.08 -15.98
C GLU A 21 15.06 -4.73 -14.91
N ALA A 22 14.75 -3.79 -14.02
CA ALA A 22 15.58 -3.47 -12.85
C ALA A 22 15.59 -4.59 -11.79
N GLY A 23 14.81 -5.67 -11.97
CA GLY A 23 14.75 -6.81 -11.05
C GLY A 23 14.08 -6.51 -9.71
N ILE A 24 13.31 -5.41 -9.63
CA ILE A 24 12.64 -4.98 -8.39
C ILE A 24 11.42 -5.88 -8.10
N ILE A 25 10.71 -6.27 -9.16
CA ILE A 25 9.60 -7.21 -9.09
C ILE A 25 10.01 -8.51 -9.78
N PRO A 26 9.84 -9.67 -9.13
CA PRO A 26 10.27 -10.95 -9.68
C PRO A 26 9.25 -11.60 -10.62
N TYR A 27 8.04 -11.06 -10.66
CA TYR A 27 6.93 -11.62 -11.41
C TYR A 27 7.00 -11.16 -12.86
N LYS A 28 7.06 -12.14 -13.79
CA LYS A 28 6.87 -11.91 -15.24
C LYS A 28 5.40 -11.63 -15.59
N THR A 29 4.49 -11.86 -14.64
CA THR A 29 3.06 -11.68 -14.84
C THR A 29 2.73 -10.22 -15.07
N ILE A 30 2.26 -9.92 -16.28
CA ILE A 30 1.83 -8.57 -16.68
C ILE A 30 0.61 -8.16 -15.83
N PRO A 31 0.52 -6.88 -15.38
CA PRO A 31 -0.66 -6.35 -14.68
C PRO A 31 -1.94 -6.54 -15.50
N LYS A 32 -3.03 -6.97 -14.84
CA LYS A 32 -4.33 -7.25 -15.49
C LYS A 32 -5.46 -6.48 -14.82
N GLY A 33 -6.49 -6.15 -15.60
CA GLY A 33 -7.70 -5.49 -15.11
C GLY A 33 -8.89 -5.80 -16.02
N PHE A 34 -10.09 -5.44 -15.59
CA PHE A 34 -11.31 -5.68 -16.35
C PHE A 34 -11.39 -4.76 -17.59
N PRO A 35 -11.97 -5.20 -18.72
CA PRO A 35 -12.22 -4.33 -19.86
C PRO A 35 -12.93 -3.03 -19.43
N GLY A 36 -12.42 -1.88 -19.84
CA GLY A 36 -12.94 -0.56 -19.48
C GLY A 36 -12.40 0.06 -18.17
N ASP A 37 -11.78 -0.71 -17.27
CA ASP A 37 -11.15 -0.17 -16.06
C ASP A 37 -9.88 0.68 -16.37
N PRO A 38 -9.75 1.94 -15.94
CA PRO A 38 -8.53 2.71 -16.18
C PRO A 38 -7.29 2.15 -15.46
N ILE A 39 -7.46 1.24 -14.49
CA ILE A 39 -6.40 0.69 -13.66
C ILE A 39 -6.18 -0.80 -13.97
N LEU A 40 -4.92 -1.21 -13.89
CA LEU A 40 -4.47 -2.58 -13.97
C LEU A 40 -3.86 -2.98 -12.62
N SER A 41 -4.09 -4.20 -12.17
CA SER A 41 -3.61 -4.70 -10.89
C SER A 41 -2.63 -5.85 -11.07
N LEU A 42 -1.60 -5.88 -10.24
CA LEU A 42 -0.71 -7.03 -10.07
C LEU A 42 -0.74 -7.46 -8.61
N ASN A 43 -1.48 -8.53 -8.34
CA ASN A 43 -1.65 -9.06 -6.99
C ASN A 43 -0.56 -10.10 -6.66
N MET A 44 0.39 -9.71 -5.81
CA MET A 44 1.45 -10.56 -5.27
C MET A 44 1.01 -11.08 -3.88
N ALA A 45 0.00 -11.95 -3.89
CA ALA A 45 -0.68 -12.40 -2.68
C ALA A 45 0.22 -13.14 -1.69
N ARG A 46 1.31 -13.78 -2.15
CA ARG A 46 2.28 -14.48 -1.29
C ARG A 46 3.15 -13.51 -0.50
N GLU A 47 3.42 -12.35 -1.10
CA GLU A 47 4.19 -11.26 -0.51
C GLU A 47 3.29 -10.27 0.24
N GLY A 48 1.96 -10.38 0.09
CA GLY A 48 1.02 -9.45 0.70
C GLY A 48 1.05 -8.07 0.04
N VAL A 49 1.48 -7.98 -1.23
CA VAL A 49 1.61 -6.71 -1.95
C VAL A 49 0.70 -6.72 -3.17
N CYS A 50 -0.02 -5.64 -3.40
CA CYS A 50 -0.75 -5.40 -4.64
C CYS A 50 -0.25 -4.10 -5.25
N LEU A 51 0.03 -4.13 -6.54
CA LEU A 51 0.48 -2.96 -7.29
C LEU A 51 -0.61 -2.55 -8.27
N SER A 52 -0.87 -1.25 -8.34
CA SER A 52 -1.84 -0.67 -9.26
C SER A 52 -1.11 0.14 -10.32
N PHE A 53 -1.47 -0.06 -11.58
CA PHE A 53 -0.85 0.58 -12.73
C PHE A 53 -1.89 1.29 -13.59
N SER A 54 -1.49 2.36 -14.28
CA SER A 54 -2.34 2.97 -15.32
C SER A 54 -2.47 2.04 -16.52
N ARG A 55 -3.66 1.93 -17.11
CA ARG A 55 -3.87 1.09 -18.29
C ARG A 55 -3.13 1.59 -19.53
N ASP A 56 -3.06 2.91 -19.70
CA ASP A 56 -2.56 3.51 -20.95
C ASP A 56 -1.04 3.35 -21.10
N ARG A 57 -0.30 3.40 -19.99
CA ARG A 57 1.17 3.43 -20.00
C ARG A 57 1.82 2.43 -19.04
N TYR A 58 1.03 1.62 -18.32
CA TYR A 58 1.54 0.70 -17.30
C TYR A 58 2.41 1.40 -16.25
N ILE A 59 2.06 2.65 -15.90
CA ILE A 59 2.78 3.43 -14.89
C ILE A 59 2.31 3.03 -13.50
N LEU A 60 3.24 2.78 -12.57
CA LEU A 60 2.92 2.44 -11.20
C LEU A 60 2.27 3.62 -10.46
N LEU A 61 1.00 3.44 -10.07
CA LEU A 61 0.16 4.45 -9.40
C LEU A 61 0.11 4.25 -7.89
N SER A 62 -0.06 3.01 -7.42
CA SER A 62 -0.15 2.71 -5.99
C SER A 62 0.49 1.38 -5.63
N ILE A 63 0.92 1.31 -4.37
CA ILE A 63 1.44 0.12 -3.71
C ILE A 63 0.57 -0.13 -2.48
N ASP A 64 -0.12 -1.25 -2.46
CA ASP A 64 -1.02 -1.66 -1.38
C ASP A 64 -0.43 -2.86 -0.65
N LEU A 65 -0.12 -2.69 0.63
CA LEU A 65 0.43 -3.72 1.51
C LEU A 65 -0.69 -4.28 2.40
N ASN A 66 -0.94 -5.57 2.28
CA ASN A 66 -1.89 -6.32 3.10
C ASN A 66 -1.14 -6.98 4.28
N ILE A 67 -1.01 -6.24 5.39
CA ILE A 67 -0.33 -6.74 6.59
C ILE A 67 -1.14 -7.86 7.23
N GLN A 68 -2.43 -7.63 7.43
CA GLN A 68 -3.34 -8.64 7.95
C GLN A 68 -4.06 -9.34 6.81
N ASN A 69 -4.15 -10.68 6.89
CA ASN A 69 -4.92 -11.46 5.95
C ASN A 69 -5.76 -12.52 6.69
N ASN A 70 -6.98 -12.13 7.05
CA ASN A 70 -7.90 -12.97 7.82
C ASN A 70 -8.36 -14.22 7.05
N LYS A 71 -8.09 -14.31 5.73
CA LYS A 71 -8.44 -15.48 4.91
C LYS A 71 -7.41 -16.60 5.02
N ILE A 72 -6.17 -16.30 5.43
CA ILE A 72 -5.08 -17.27 5.50
C ILE A 72 -4.75 -17.52 6.97
N LYS A 73 -4.91 -18.78 7.42
CA LYS A 73 -4.53 -19.18 8.78
C LYS A 73 -3.02 -18.97 8.98
N SER A 74 -2.65 -18.34 10.09
CA SER A 74 -1.26 -18.06 10.46
C SER A 74 -0.50 -17.19 9.46
N TRP A 75 -1.19 -16.29 8.75
CA TRP A 75 -0.55 -15.30 7.90
C TRP A 75 0.44 -14.44 8.69
N LYS A 76 1.65 -14.30 8.14
CA LYS A 76 2.64 -13.35 8.59
C LYS A 76 3.11 -12.58 7.37
N PHE A 77 3.04 -11.25 7.45
CA PHE A 77 3.55 -10.41 6.39
C PHE A 77 5.06 -10.66 6.23
N PRO A 78 5.54 -11.05 5.04
CA PRO A 78 6.90 -11.55 4.86
C PRO A 78 7.93 -10.46 4.58
N ASN A 79 7.50 -9.22 4.34
CA ASN A 79 8.40 -8.12 3.96
C ASN A 79 8.61 -7.14 5.12
N GLU A 80 9.70 -6.39 5.04
CA GLU A 80 9.93 -5.25 5.92
C GLU A 80 9.04 -4.09 5.49
N LEU A 81 8.46 -3.40 6.48
CA LEU A 81 7.65 -2.23 6.21
C LEU A 81 8.53 -0.99 6.08
N PRO A 82 8.17 -0.04 5.21
CA PRO A 82 8.88 1.22 5.09
C PRO A 82 8.65 2.11 6.32
N PHE A 83 9.46 3.15 6.46
CA PHE A 83 9.28 4.24 7.44
C PHE A 83 9.39 3.83 8.91
N GLY A 84 10.15 2.77 9.22
CA GLY A 84 10.32 2.30 10.60
C GLY A 84 9.12 1.55 11.17
N LEU A 85 8.05 1.38 10.37
CA LEU A 85 6.82 0.73 10.81
C LEU A 85 7.04 -0.78 11.07
N LYS A 86 6.23 -1.33 11.97
CA LYS A 86 6.22 -2.77 12.27
C LYS A 86 4.81 -3.35 12.14
N CYS A 87 4.71 -4.60 11.72
CA CYS A 87 3.43 -5.27 11.42
C CYS A 87 2.44 -5.33 12.60
N ASN A 88 2.94 -5.28 13.82
CA ASN A 88 2.15 -5.37 15.05
C ASN A 88 2.06 -4.03 15.80
N MET A 89 2.33 -2.91 15.12
CA MET A 89 2.14 -1.59 15.73
C MET A 89 0.65 -1.30 15.90
N ASN A 90 0.34 -0.68 17.04
CA ASN A 90 -0.96 -0.07 17.29
C ASN A 90 -0.95 1.39 16.83
N LEU A 91 -2.13 2.00 16.79
CA LEU A 91 -2.31 3.39 16.38
C LEU A 91 -1.39 4.36 17.14
N LYS A 92 -1.23 4.20 18.46
CA LYS A 92 -0.37 5.09 19.25
C LYS A 92 1.09 5.03 18.80
N SER A 93 1.63 3.83 18.63
CA SER A 93 3.00 3.63 18.14
C SER A 93 3.21 4.16 16.73
N VAL A 94 2.19 4.11 15.87
CA VAL A 94 2.26 4.72 14.54
C VAL A 94 2.35 6.24 14.64
N HIS A 95 1.55 6.86 15.52
CA HIS A 95 1.61 8.31 15.74
C HIS A 95 2.91 8.74 16.42
N ASP A 96 3.51 7.89 17.26
CA ASP A 96 4.82 8.15 17.86
C ASP A 96 5.94 8.12 16.79
N GLU A 97 5.86 7.21 15.82
CA GLU A 97 6.87 7.06 14.75
C GLU A 97 6.69 8.08 13.61
N LEU A 98 5.46 8.28 13.14
CA LEU A 98 5.14 9.13 11.99
C LEU A 98 4.67 10.55 12.36
N GLY A 99 4.35 10.79 13.62
CA GLY A 99 3.74 12.03 14.09
C GLY A 99 2.23 12.10 13.83
N ILE A 100 1.73 13.33 13.66
CA ILE A 100 0.30 13.61 13.52
C ILE A 100 -0.13 13.39 12.06
N PRO A 101 -1.21 12.61 11.80
CA PRO A 101 -1.71 12.43 10.45
C PRO A 101 -2.27 13.73 9.88
N LEU A 102 -2.06 13.94 8.58
CA LEU A 102 -2.64 15.04 7.81
C LEU A 102 -4.17 15.00 7.86
N LYS A 103 -4.74 13.79 7.79
CA LYS A 103 -6.18 13.59 7.85
C LYS A 103 -6.52 12.25 8.49
N THR A 104 -7.62 12.21 9.21
CA THR A 104 -8.14 11.01 9.86
C THR A 104 -9.58 10.76 9.41
N LEU A 105 -9.88 9.52 9.05
CA LEU A 105 -11.25 9.01 8.90
C LEU A 105 -11.56 8.13 10.11
N PRO A 106 -12.50 8.54 10.98
CA PRO A 106 -12.91 7.70 12.10
C PRO A 106 -13.58 6.43 11.60
N SER A 107 -13.54 5.39 12.42
CA SER A 107 -14.28 4.15 12.15
C SER A 107 -15.78 4.44 12.06
N LYS A 108 -16.46 3.78 11.13
CA LYS A 108 -17.91 3.92 10.95
C LYS A 108 -18.55 2.59 10.58
N PHE A 109 -19.81 2.41 10.98
CA PHE A 109 -20.64 1.33 10.47
C PHE A 109 -21.37 1.81 9.22
N VAL A 110 -21.23 1.08 8.11
CA VAL A 110 -21.96 1.33 6.86
C VAL A 110 -22.72 0.07 6.50
N MET A 111 -24.05 0.14 6.39
CA MET A 111 -24.91 -0.99 5.99
C MET A 111 -24.52 -2.31 6.71
N ASN A 112 -24.39 -2.25 8.04
CA ASN A 112 -24.02 -3.36 8.91
C ASN A 112 -22.59 -3.92 8.74
N SER A 113 -21.71 -3.21 8.02
CA SER A 113 -20.29 -3.53 7.89
C SER A 113 -19.44 -2.52 8.65
N PHE A 114 -18.52 -3.00 9.49
CA PHE A 114 -17.54 -2.15 10.16
C PHE A 114 -16.48 -1.69 9.18
N VAL A 115 -16.36 -0.39 9.00
CA VAL A 115 -15.26 0.25 8.27
C VAL A 115 -14.30 0.81 9.30
N GLY A 116 -13.12 0.21 9.38
CA GLY A 116 -12.06 0.63 10.29
C GLY A 116 -11.56 2.05 10.04
N ARG A 117 -10.82 2.58 11.01
CA ARG A 117 -10.19 3.90 10.93
C ARG A 117 -9.17 3.94 9.80
N ALA A 118 -9.01 5.09 9.16
CA ALA A 118 -7.92 5.32 8.21
C ALA A 118 -7.23 6.66 8.48
N ASP A 119 -5.91 6.63 8.62
CA ASP A 119 -5.08 7.83 8.76
C ASP A 119 -4.31 8.08 7.47
N LEU A 120 -4.13 9.36 7.12
CA LEU A 120 -3.37 9.80 5.95
C LEU A 120 -2.16 10.61 6.42
N TYR A 121 -0.99 10.25 5.95
CA TYR A 121 0.29 10.91 6.21
C TYR A 121 0.89 11.40 4.90
N SER A 122 1.62 12.51 4.97
CA SER A 122 2.45 12.99 3.86
C SER A 122 3.89 12.60 4.18
N ILE A 123 4.53 11.83 3.31
CA ILE A 123 5.91 11.39 3.49
C ILE A 123 6.79 12.19 2.54
N ASN A 124 7.80 12.84 3.10
CA ASN A 124 8.80 13.61 2.37
C ASN A 124 10.09 12.80 2.27
N GLY A 125 10.92 13.06 1.25
CA GLY A 125 12.22 12.41 1.07
C GLY A 125 12.35 11.50 -0.17
N PHE A 126 11.30 11.41 -0.99
CA PHE A 126 11.34 10.74 -2.29
C PHE A 126 11.34 11.76 -3.43
N HIS A 127 11.61 11.29 -4.66
CA HIS A 127 11.59 12.12 -5.87
C HIS A 127 10.22 12.73 -6.16
N LEU A 128 9.15 12.17 -5.60
CA LEU A 128 7.78 12.65 -5.68
C LEU A 128 7.19 12.80 -4.28
N PRO A 129 6.25 13.75 -4.07
CA PRO A 129 5.47 13.81 -2.84
C PRO A 129 4.56 12.58 -2.75
N ILE A 130 4.68 11.83 -1.66
CA ILE A 130 3.98 10.57 -1.45
C ILE A 130 3.01 10.71 -0.30
N SER A 131 1.80 10.20 -0.53
CA SER A 131 0.78 10.04 0.47
C SER A 131 0.79 8.59 0.96
N LEU A 132 0.83 8.42 2.28
CA LEU A 132 0.72 7.13 2.95
C LEU A 132 -0.63 7.07 3.66
N GLN A 133 -1.49 6.15 3.24
CA GLN A 133 -2.74 5.85 3.93
C GLN A 133 -2.57 4.56 4.74
N ILE A 134 -2.84 4.63 6.04
CA ILE A 134 -2.82 3.48 6.94
C ILE A 134 -4.27 3.18 7.34
N ARG A 135 -4.70 1.93 7.15
CA ARG A 135 -6.00 1.45 7.65
C ARG A 135 -5.77 0.56 8.85
N TYR A 136 -6.60 0.76 9.86
CA TYR A 136 -6.58 -0.01 11.09
C TYR A 136 -7.75 -0.99 11.13
N ASP A 137 -7.58 -2.06 11.90
CA ASP A 137 -8.66 -2.97 12.28
C ASP A 137 -9.52 -2.38 13.42
N ASP A 138 -10.42 -3.22 13.95
CA ASP A 138 -11.29 -2.91 15.08
C ASP A 138 -10.56 -2.77 16.42
N VAL A 139 -9.32 -3.28 16.52
CA VAL A 139 -8.46 -3.22 17.71
C VAL A 139 -7.36 -2.16 17.55
N GLU A 140 -7.51 -1.24 16.59
CA GLU A 140 -6.57 -0.16 16.27
C GLU A 140 -5.15 -0.63 15.91
N THR A 141 -5.02 -1.83 15.35
CA THR A 141 -3.74 -2.33 14.81
C THR A 141 -3.69 -2.20 13.30
N ILE A 142 -2.49 -2.11 12.73
CA ILE A 142 -2.34 -1.89 11.30
C ILE A 142 -2.88 -3.09 10.51
N LYS A 143 -3.87 -2.83 9.67
CA LYS A 143 -4.49 -3.82 8.78
C LYS A 143 -3.88 -3.80 7.39
N SER A 144 -3.75 -2.61 6.81
CA SER A 144 -3.19 -2.42 5.46
C SER A 144 -2.59 -1.03 5.30
N LEU A 145 -1.61 -0.91 4.40
CA LEU A 145 -1.01 0.37 3.99
C LEU A 145 -1.24 0.56 2.51
N SER A 146 -1.54 1.78 2.10
CA SER A 146 -1.63 2.19 0.70
C SER A 146 -0.71 3.37 0.48
N ILE A 147 0.22 3.24 -0.46
CA ILE A 147 1.24 4.24 -0.75
C ILE A 147 1.05 4.66 -2.20
N PHE A 148 0.91 5.97 -2.43
CA PHE A 148 0.66 6.52 -3.76
C PHE A 148 1.16 7.97 -3.84
N PRO A 149 1.49 8.47 -5.04
CA PRO A 149 1.82 9.88 -5.22
C PRO A 149 0.68 10.77 -4.77
N THR A 150 0.97 11.93 -4.18
CA THR A 150 -0.07 12.87 -3.70
C THR A 150 -0.98 13.35 -4.83
N SER A 151 -0.53 13.32 -6.09
CA SER A 151 -1.35 13.59 -7.28
C SER A 151 -2.50 12.60 -7.48
N GLU A 152 -2.34 11.35 -7.03
CA GLU A 152 -3.36 10.30 -7.13
C GLU A 152 -4.29 10.24 -5.91
N LEU A 153 -4.13 11.16 -4.96
CA LEU A 153 -4.98 11.23 -3.77
C LEU A 153 -6.43 11.51 -4.17
N ARG A 154 -7.29 10.50 -4.01
CA ARG A 154 -8.75 10.64 -4.11
C ARG A 154 -9.34 10.57 -2.72
N TRP A 155 -9.94 11.66 -2.26
CA TRP A 155 -10.58 11.75 -0.95
C TRP A 155 -12.03 12.22 -1.07
#